data_AF-A0A5F1ZV59-F1
#
_entry.id   AF-A0A5F1ZV59-F1
#
_cell.length_a   1.000
_cell.length_b   1.000
_cell.length_c   1.000
_cell.angle_alpha   90.00
_cell.angle_beta   90.00
_cell.angle_gamma   90.00
#
_symmetry.space_group_name_H-M   'P 1'
#
loop_
_entity.id
_entity.type
_entity.pdbx_description
1 polymer ?
#
loop_
_entity_poly.entity_id
_entity_poly.type
_entity_poly.pdbx_seq_one_letter_code
_entity_poly.pdbx_strand_id
1 'polypeptide(L)'
;MRSYYTGEIVYDPETKEGKHFQISRWGRIEYYRSKYEILDPQEGMDFLCAEKIRWDLEKRFLATAKKMKENPISVSNRKEAAENLKEYVRFSKAVNSKSQIVRNFLFLSLTKYMEGNQGLPISPCGLTSAAKGIIEIAVRDLKDPETRRAWAAAIPIFSGYELGFTMAGYCE
;
A
#
# COMPACT_ATOMS: atom_id res chain seq x y z
N MET A 1 22.36 -19.01 -0.38
CA MET A 1 21.58 -18.02 0.39
C MET A 1 22.38 -16.74 0.49
N ARG A 2 21.74 -15.57 0.49
CA ARG A 2 22.40 -14.26 0.62
C ARG A 2 21.66 -13.43 1.67
N SER A 3 22.38 -12.50 2.33
CA SER A 3 21.78 -11.55 3.26
C SER A 3 21.20 -10.37 2.49
N TYR A 4 19.95 -10.01 2.79
CA TYR A 4 19.23 -8.90 2.20
C TYR A 4 18.84 -7.90 3.29
N TYR A 5 18.96 -6.61 2.97
CA TYR A 5 18.44 -5.54 3.82
C TYR A 5 16.94 -5.37 3.52
N THR A 6 16.11 -5.66 4.50
CA THR A 6 14.65 -5.72 4.36
C THR A 6 13.95 -4.89 5.43
N GLY A 7 12.63 -4.81 5.36
CA GLY A 7 11.81 -4.11 6.34
C GLY A 7 10.70 -4.98 6.93
N GLU A 8 10.28 -4.59 8.12
CA GLU A 8 9.10 -5.13 8.80
C GLU A 8 7.92 -4.18 8.67
N ILE A 9 6.71 -4.75 8.74
CA ILE A 9 5.50 -3.98 8.98
C ILE A 9 5.37 -3.80 10.49
N VAL A 10 5.28 -2.56 10.93
CA VAL A 10 5.14 -2.20 12.34
C VAL A 10 3.82 -1.51 12.57
N TYR A 11 3.22 -1.75 13.73
CA TYR A 11 2.06 -0.98 14.19
C TYR A 11 2.54 0.15 15.10
N ASP A 12 2.19 1.38 14.75
CA ASP A 12 2.40 2.57 15.57
C ASP A 12 1.19 2.77 16.50
N PRO A 13 1.34 2.59 17.82
CA PRO A 13 0.24 2.73 18.77
C PRO A 13 -0.20 4.19 18.96
N GLU A 14 0.66 5.18 18.70
CA GLU A 14 0.36 6.60 18.89
C GLU A 14 -0.57 7.09 17.78
N THR A 15 -0.23 6.78 16.53
CA THR A 15 -1.06 7.14 15.38
C THR A 15 -2.14 6.11 15.08
N LYS A 16 -2.09 4.93 15.73
CA LYS A 16 -2.96 3.77 15.49
C LYS A 16 -2.87 3.24 14.06
N GLU A 17 -1.68 3.21 13.49
CA GLU A 17 -1.47 2.89 12.07
C GLU A 17 -0.37 1.88 11.82
N GLY A 18 -0.52 1.11 10.75
CA GLY A 18 0.57 0.30 10.23
C GLY A 18 1.55 1.12 9.38
N LYS A 19 2.83 0.78 9.45
CA LYS A 19 3.94 1.39 8.69
C LYS A 19 4.85 0.29 8.16
N HIS A 20 5.32 0.42 6.92
CA HIS A 20 6.27 -0.53 6.33
C HIS A 20 7.50 0.20 5.82
N PHE A 21 7.32 0.99 4.77
CA PHE A 21 8.35 1.88 4.25
C PHE A 21 7.74 3.23 3.84
N GLN A 22 8.62 4.22 3.67
CA GLN A 22 8.32 5.51 3.06
C GLN A 22 9.30 5.82 1.94
N ILE A 23 8.93 6.77 1.08
CA ILE A 23 9.86 7.35 0.11
C ILE A 23 10.44 8.62 0.72
N SER A 24 11.76 8.61 0.92
CA SER A 24 12.53 9.75 1.41
C SER A 24 12.46 10.95 0.48
N ARG A 25 12.90 12.12 0.98
CA ARG A 25 13.08 13.33 0.15
C ARG A 25 13.98 13.13 -1.07
N TRP A 26 14.87 12.14 -1.02
CA TRP A 26 15.79 11.78 -2.11
C TRP A 26 15.22 10.72 -3.05
N GLY A 27 13.95 10.33 -2.88
CA GLY A 27 13.29 9.34 -3.72
C GLY A 27 13.69 7.90 -3.41
N ARG A 28 14.37 7.63 -2.29
CA ARG A 28 14.78 6.27 -1.88
C ARG A 28 13.80 5.66 -0.89
N ILE A 29 13.69 4.33 -0.89
CA ILE A 29 12.93 3.59 0.13
C ILE A 29 13.65 3.69 1.47
N GLU A 30 12.89 4.03 2.50
CA GLU A 30 13.31 3.97 3.90
C GLU A 30 12.31 3.10 4.67
N TYR A 31 12.79 1.98 5.21
CA TYR A 31 12.00 1.12 6.08
C TYR A 31 11.85 1.74 7.46
N TYR A 32 10.65 1.66 8.03
CA TYR A 32 10.39 2.17 9.39
C TYR A 32 11.10 1.33 10.45
N ARG A 33 11.16 0.01 10.23
CA ARG A 33 11.99 -0.91 10.98
C ARG A 33 12.71 -1.80 9.99
N SER A 34 14.02 -1.66 9.92
CA SER A 34 14.86 -2.47 9.05
C SER A 34 15.43 -3.67 9.77
N LYS A 35 15.75 -4.71 8.99
CA LYS A 35 16.48 -5.87 9.46
C LYS A 35 17.22 -6.53 8.31
N TYR A 36 18.09 -7.48 8.65
CA TYR A 36 18.71 -8.35 7.67
C TYR A 36 18.05 -9.72 7.69
N GLU A 37 17.66 -10.21 6.52
CA GLU A 37 17.12 -11.56 6.36
C GLU A 37 17.98 -12.38 5.40
N ILE A 38 18.12 -13.67 5.69
CA ILE A 38 18.79 -14.63 4.81
C ILE A 38 17.74 -15.24 3.91
N LEU A 39 17.79 -14.90 2.63
CA LEU A 39 16.85 -15.39 1.63
C LEU A 39 17.56 -16.37 0.68
N ASP A 40 16.79 -17.32 0.16
CA ASP A 40 17.23 -18.08 -1.00
C ASP A 40 17.30 -17.18 -2.26
N PRO A 41 18.01 -17.58 -3.31
CA PRO A 41 18.17 -16.74 -4.49
C PRO A 41 16.86 -16.34 -5.18
N GLN A 42 15.85 -17.23 -5.20
CA GLN A 42 14.57 -16.96 -5.86
C GLN A 42 13.74 -15.98 -5.03
N GLU A 43 13.65 -16.20 -3.72
CA GLU A 43 12.97 -15.31 -2.79
C GLU A 43 13.63 -13.92 -2.75
N GLY A 44 14.96 -13.86 -2.77
CA GLY A 44 15.70 -12.61 -2.85
C GLY A 44 15.42 -11.81 -4.13
N MET A 45 15.27 -12.49 -5.27
CA MET A 45 14.86 -11.85 -6.53
C MET A 45 13.41 -11.36 -6.46
N ASP A 46 12.49 -12.20 -5.97
CA ASP A 46 11.09 -11.83 -5.79
C ASP A 46 10.94 -10.61 -4.86
N PHE A 47 11.74 -10.54 -3.80
CA PHE A 47 11.81 -9.41 -2.89
C PHE A 47 12.22 -8.12 -3.59
N LEU A 48 13.35 -8.13 -4.32
CA LEU A 48 13.84 -6.94 -5.03
C LEU A 48 12.87 -6.48 -6.13
N CYS A 49 12.26 -7.42 -6.85
CA CYS A 49 11.23 -7.10 -7.84
C CYS A 49 10.00 -6.46 -7.18
N ALA A 50 9.52 -7.02 -6.07
CA ALA A 50 8.38 -6.47 -5.34
C ALA A 50 8.69 -5.08 -4.78
N GLU A 51 9.89 -4.88 -4.22
CA GLU A 51 10.37 -3.59 -3.74
C GLU A 51 10.34 -2.54 -4.85
N LYS A 52 10.90 -2.85 -6.02
CA LYS A 52 10.96 -1.92 -7.16
C LYS A 52 9.57 -1.57 -7.69
N ILE A 53 8.73 -2.58 -7.92
CA ILE A 53 7.36 -2.38 -8.43
C ILE A 53 6.55 -1.54 -7.45
N ARG A 54 6.67 -1.85 -6.15
CA ARG A 54 5.94 -1.15 -5.10
C ARG A 54 6.39 0.31 -4.96
N TRP A 55 7.68 0.58 -5.12
CA TRP A 55 8.24 1.93 -5.18
C TRP A 55 7.75 2.72 -6.40
N ASP A 56 7.74 2.12 -7.58
CA ASP A 56 7.24 2.78 -8.79
C ASP A 56 5.74 3.08 -8.70
N LEU A 57 4.95 2.16 -8.14
CA LEU A 57 3.53 2.38 -7.86
C LEU A 57 3.33 3.54 -6.88
N GLU A 58 4.09 3.56 -5.78
CA GLU A 58 4.02 4.64 -4.80
C GLU A 58 4.31 6.00 -5.45
N LYS A 59 5.39 6.11 -6.25
CA LYS A 59 5.70 7.36 -6.96
C LYS A 59 4.58 7.81 -7.89
N ARG A 60 3.93 6.87 -8.58
CA ARG A 60 2.79 7.18 -9.45
C ARG A 60 1.59 7.67 -8.63
N PHE A 61 1.22 6.99 -7.55
CA PHE A 61 0.17 7.45 -6.64
C PHE A 61 0.46 8.85 -6.08
N LEU A 62 1.70 9.10 -5.62
CA LEU A 62 2.14 10.42 -5.14
C LEU A 62 2.00 11.52 -6.21
N ALA A 63 2.42 11.22 -7.45
CA ALA A 63 2.34 12.17 -8.56
C ALA A 63 0.88 12.46 -8.95
N THR A 64 0.04 11.43 -9.06
CA THR A 64 -1.38 11.57 -9.37
C THR A 64 -2.13 12.30 -8.24
N ALA A 65 -1.79 12.01 -6.98
CA ALA A 65 -2.31 12.70 -5.80
C ALA A 65 -2.09 14.21 -5.89
N LYS A 66 -0.87 14.62 -6.23
CA LYS A 66 -0.52 16.04 -6.39
C LYS A 66 -1.37 16.70 -7.48
N LYS A 67 -1.48 16.08 -8.66
CA LYS A 67 -2.32 16.57 -9.76
C LYS A 67 -3.80 16.67 -9.36
N MET A 68 -4.32 15.69 -8.62
CA MET A 68 -5.71 15.66 -8.15
C MET A 68 -5.98 16.71 -7.06
N LYS A 69 -4.98 17.05 -6.24
CA LYS A 69 -5.08 18.17 -5.28
C LYS A 69 -5.21 19.51 -6.00
N GLU A 70 -4.45 19.69 -7.07
CA GLU A 70 -4.49 20.90 -7.91
C GLU A 70 -5.77 20.98 -8.75
N ASN A 71 -6.28 19.85 -9.25
CA ASN A 71 -7.52 19.78 -10.03
C ASN A 71 -8.33 18.48 -9.74
N PRO A 72 -9.24 18.51 -8.74
CA PRO A 72 -10.01 17.34 -8.29
C PRO A 72 -11.05 16.81 -9.27
N ILE A 73 -11.52 17.65 -10.20
CA ILE A 73 -12.56 17.31 -11.18
C ILE A 73 -11.99 16.82 -12.52
N SER A 74 -10.66 16.82 -12.66
CA SER A 74 -9.99 16.38 -13.88
C SER A 74 -10.28 14.90 -14.19
N VAL A 75 -10.95 14.67 -15.33
CA VAL A 75 -11.23 13.32 -15.83
C VAL A 75 -9.94 12.57 -16.16
N SER A 76 -8.91 13.25 -16.67
CA SER A 76 -7.63 12.60 -16.98
C SER A 76 -6.90 12.14 -15.72
N ASN A 77 -6.89 12.95 -14.66
CA ASN A 77 -6.27 12.57 -13.39
C ASN A 77 -7.00 11.37 -12.74
N ARG A 78 -8.34 11.33 -12.85
CA ARG A 78 -9.15 10.19 -12.38
C ARG A 78 -8.86 8.90 -13.17
N LYS A 79 -8.65 9.00 -14.49
CA LYS A 79 -8.23 7.85 -15.31
C LYS A 79 -6.84 7.34 -14.92
N GLU A 80 -5.89 8.25 -14.67
CA GLU A 80 -4.55 7.91 -14.20
C GLU A 80 -4.60 7.19 -12.83
N ALA A 81 -5.42 7.68 -11.90
CA ALA A 81 -5.68 7.05 -10.60
C ALA A 81 -6.24 5.61 -10.75
N ALA A 82 -7.21 5.42 -11.63
CA ALA A 82 -7.80 4.11 -11.90
C ALA A 82 -6.79 3.11 -12.48
N GLU A 83 -5.93 3.54 -13.41
CA GLU A 83 -4.87 2.67 -13.95
C GLU A 83 -3.81 2.35 -12.89
N ASN A 84 -3.44 3.29 -12.01
CA ASN A 84 -2.54 2.99 -10.88
C ASN A 84 -3.14 1.94 -9.94
N LEU A 85 -4.43 2.03 -9.63
CA LEU A 85 -5.12 1.03 -8.80
C LEU A 85 -5.14 -0.35 -9.49
N LYS A 86 -5.41 -0.39 -10.79
CA LYS A 86 -5.40 -1.63 -11.58
C LYS A 86 -4.02 -2.28 -11.62
N GLU A 87 -2.95 -1.50 -11.77
CA GLU A 87 -1.58 -2.00 -11.69
C GLU A 87 -1.24 -2.54 -10.29
N TYR A 88 -1.71 -1.88 -9.23
CA TYR A 88 -1.56 -2.38 -7.87
C TYR A 88 -2.33 -3.70 -7.64
N VAL A 89 -3.53 -3.85 -8.21
CA VAL A 89 -4.28 -5.13 -8.20
C VAL A 89 -3.58 -6.23 -9.00
N ARG A 90 -2.92 -5.90 -10.11
CA ARG A 90 -2.08 -6.87 -10.85
C ARG A 90 -0.90 -7.32 -10.01
N PHE A 91 -0.22 -6.37 -9.37
CA PHE A 91 0.86 -6.65 -8.43
C PHE A 91 0.41 -7.54 -7.27
N SER A 92 -0.77 -7.29 -6.67
CA SER A 92 -1.28 -8.10 -5.58
C SER A 92 -1.53 -9.55 -5.94
N LYS A 93 -2.05 -9.81 -7.13
CA LYS A 93 -2.21 -11.16 -7.67
C LYS A 93 -0.86 -11.86 -7.87
N ALA A 94 0.14 -11.13 -8.38
CA ALA A 94 1.46 -11.69 -8.66
C ALA A 94 2.22 -12.10 -7.38
N VAL A 95 2.03 -11.39 -6.27
CA VAL A 95 2.74 -11.68 -5.02
C VAL A 95 1.94 -12.55 -4.03
N ASN A 96 0.70 -12.90 -4.34
CA ASN A 96 -0.19 -13.68 -3.45
C ASN A 96 0.42 -15.01 -2.98
N SER A 97 1.01 -15.77 -3.91
CA SER A 97 1.61 -17.07 -3.60
C SER A 97 3.06 -16.98 -3.12
N LYS A 98 3.57 -15.78 -2.87
CA LYS A 98 4.94 -15.55 -2.43
C LYS A 98 5.05 -15.57 -0.91
N SER A 99 6.28 -15.58 -0.41
CA SER A 99 6.56 -15.56 1.03
C SER A 99 6.04 -14.29 1.71
N GLN A 100 5.94 -14.33 3.05
CA GLN A 100 5.43 -13.20 3.83
C GLN A 100 6.25 -11.93 3.58
N ILE A 101 7.58 -12.04 3.47
CA ILE A 101 8.45 -10.88 3.27
C ILE A 101 8.16 -10.16 1.95
N VAL A 102 7.81 -10.90 0.90
CA VAL A 102 7.40 -10.32 -0.39
C VAL A 102 5.98 -9.76 -0.30
N ARG A 103 5.06 -10.48 0.37
CA ARG A 103 3.68 -10.00 0.59
C ARG A 103 3.61 -8.73 1.45
N ASN A 104 4.62 -8.44 2.27
CA ASN A 104 4.67 -7.19 3.04
C ASN A 104 4.62 -5.94 2.15
N PHE A 105 5.06 -6.03 0.88
CA PHE A 105 4.91 -4.93 -0.07
C PHE A 105 3.46 -4.63 -0.47
N LEU A 106 2.51 -5.52 -0.16
CA LEU A 106 1.09 -5.21 -0.27
C LEU A 106 0.62 -4.22 0.79
N PHE A 107 1.37 -4.00 1.86
CA PHE A 107 0.98 -3.02 2.84
C PHE A 107 0.97 -1.61 2.22
N LEU A 108 -0.20 -0.95 2.29
CA LEU A 108 -0.45 0.39 1.78
C LEU A 108 -1.14 1.20 2.88
N SER A 109 -0.41 2.11 3.52
CA SER A 109 -1.02 3.09 4.42
C SER A 109 -1.76 4.14 3.59
N LEU A 110 -3.08 4.23 3.80
CA LEU A 110 -3.93 5.22 3.16
C LEU A 110 -3.94 6.57 3.87
N THR A 111 -3.56 6.61 5.16
CA THR A 111 -3.62 7.81 6.01
C THR A 111 -3.04 9.02 5.32
N LYS A 112 -1.81 8.90 4.81
CA LYS A 112 -1.12 10.01 4.14
C LYS A 112 -1.85 10.58 2.92
N TYR A 113 -2.73 9.79 2.31
CA TYR A 113 -3.57 10.21 1.21
C TYR A 113 -4.88 10.86 1.70
N MET A 114 -5.46 10.40 2.83
CA MET A 114 -6.73 10.94 3.33
C MET A 114 -6.57 12.18 4.21
N GLU A 115 -5.47 12.31 4.97
CA GLU A 115 -5.21 13.45 5.86
C GLU A 115 -4.92 14.78 5.12
N GLY A 116 -5.11 14.83 3.79
CA GLY A 116 -4.99 16.06 2.99
C GLY A 116 -3.56 16.53 2.73
N ASN A 117 -2.54 15.85 3.29
CA ASN A 117 -1.14 16.09 2.98
C ASN A 117 -0.84 15.81 1.50
N GLN A 118 -1.52 14.82 0.92
CA GLN A 118 -1.44 14.46 -0.49
C GLN A 118 -2.88 14.34 -1.04
N GLY A 119 -3.14 14.79 -2.26
CA GLY A 119 -4.49 14.64 -2.84
C GLY A 119 -4.87 13.16 -2.97
N LEU A 120 -6.15 12.86 -3.12
CA LEU A 120 -6.64 11.47 -3.11
C LEU A 120 -6.33 10.77 -4.44
N PRO A 121 -5.32 9.89 -4.55
CA PRO A 121 -4.95 9.29 -5.82
C PRO A 121 -5.68 7.97 -6.08
N ILE A 122 -6.57 7.58 -5.16
CA ILE A 122 -7.29 6.32 -5.16
C ILE A 122 -8.77 6.68 -5.14
N SER A 123 -9.49 6.18 -6.14
CA SER A 123 -10.95 6.28 -6.17
C SER A 123 -11.52 5.63 -4.90
N PRO A 124 -12.37 6.33 -4.14
CA PRO A 124 -13.01 5.75 -2.96
C PRO A 124 -13.96 4.61 -3.33
N CYS A 125 -14.60 4.68 -4.51
CA CYS A 125 -15.61 3.72 -4.93
C CYS A 125 -15.00 2.39 -5.35
N GLY A 126 -15.52 1.29 -4.80
CA GLY A 126 -15.02 -0.07 -4.99
C GLY A 126 -13.73 -0.37 -4.21
N LEU A 127 -13.25 0.56 -3.39
CA LEU A 127 -11.98 0.43 -2.69
C LEU A 127 -12.00 -0.68 -1.66
N THR A 128 -13.06 -0.79 -0.85
CA THR A 128 -13.20 -1.84 0.16
C THR A 128 -13.25 -3.20 -0.51
N SER A 129 -13.96 -3.33 -1.64
CA SER A 129 -14.02 -4.59 -2.39
C SER A 129 -12.65 -4.97 -2.97
N ALA A 130 -11.95 -4.01 -3.59
CA ALA A 130 -10.61 -4.21 -4.12
C ALA A 130 -9.57 -4.50 -3.03
N ALA A 131 -9.67 -3.80 -1.90
CA ALA A 131 -8.79 -3.95 -0.75
C ALA A 131 -9.08 -5.25 0.00
N LYS A 132 -10.33 -5.73 0.07
CA LYS A 132 -10.70 -6.97 0.77
C LYS A 132 -9.87 -8.14 0.29
N GLY A 133 -9.78 -8.37 -1.02
CA GLY A 133 -8.96 -9.45 -1.57
C GLY A 133 -7.47 -9.29 -1.25
N ILE A 134 -6.96 -8.05 -1.28
CA ILE A 134 -5.55 -7.74 -0.96
C ILE A 134 -5.27 -7.98 0.53
N ILE A 135 -6.18 -7.54 1.39
CA ILE A 135 -6.16 -7.75 2.83
C ILE A 135 -6.20 -9.24 3.11
N GLU A 136 -7.15 -9.99 2.55
CA GLU A 136 -7.27 -11.45 2.72
C GLU A 136 -5.97 -12.18 2.33
N ILE A 137 -5.40 -11.83 1.17
CA ILE A 137 -4.12 -12.35 0.69
C ILE A 137 -2.98 -12.06 1.68
N ALA A 138 -2.96 -10.85 2.23
CA ALA A 138 -1.93 -10.43 3.16
C ALA A 138 -2.11 -11.06 4.54
N VAL A 139 -3.34 -11.15 5.07
CA VAL A 139 -3.63 -11.55 6.47
C VAL A 139 -3.67 -13.04 6.72
N ARG A 140 -3.93 -13.88 5.69
CA ARG A 140 -4.12 -15.33 5.87
C ARG A 140 -2.96 -16.02 6.60
N ASP A 141 -1.73 -15.56 6.39
CA ASP A 141 -0.53 -16.21 6.90
C ASP A 141 0.37 -15.29 7.74
N LEU A 142 -0.14 -14.17 8.25
CA LEU A 142 0.66 -13.25 9.08
C LEU A 142 0.99 -13.88 10.42
N LYS A 143 2.25 -14.25 10.61
CA LYS A 143 2.73 -14.84 11.87
C LYS A 143 2.94 -13.78 12.95
N ASP A 144 3.44 -12.62 12.54
CA ASP A 144 3.83 -11.53 13.45
C ASP A 144 2.60 -10.77 14.01
N PRO A 145 2.45 -10.64 15.34
CA PRO A 145 1.33 -9.92 15.95
C PRO A 145 1.29 -8.42 15.61
N GLU A 146 2.43 -7.73 15.49
CA GLU A 146 2.45 -6.31 15.13
C GLU A 146 1.95 -6.10 13.70
N THR A 147 2.41 -6.94 12.78
CA THR A 147 1.96 -6.95 11.38
C THR A 147 0.46 -7.22 11.30
N ARG A 148 -0.07 -8.17 12.07
CA ARG A 148 -1.53 -8.42 12.14
C ARG A 148 -2.29 -7.18 12.63
N ARG A 149 -1.81 -6.50 13.67
CA ARG A 149 -2.43 -5.26 14.18
C ARG A 149 -2.36 -4.14 13.14
N ALA A 150 -1.22 -3.97 12.48
CA ALA A 150 -1.03 -2.99 11.41
C ALA A 150 -2.03 -3.17 10.26
N TRP A 151 -2.21 -4.41 9.80
CA TRP A 151 -3.21 -4.75 8.78
C TRP A 151 -4.65 -4.55 9.29
N ALA A 152 -4.96 -5.00 10.50
CA ALA A 152 -6.29 -4.85 11.09
C ALA A 152 -6.67 -3.36 11.25
N ALA A 153 -5.72 -2.51 11.63
CA ALA A 153 -5.94 -1.07 11.75
C ALA A 153 -6.20 -0.38 10.41
N ALA A 154 -5.71 -0.92 9.30
CA ALA A 154 -5.94 -0.37 7.96
C ALA A 154 -7.37 -0.64 7.46
N ILE A 155 -8.01 -1.74 7.85
CA ILE A 155 -9.37 -2.12 7.41
C ILE A 155 -10.40 -1.02 7.65
N PRO A 156 -10.61 -0.51 8.89
CA PRO A 156 -11.61 0.53 9.14
C PRO A 156 -11.30 1.83 8.41
N ILE A 157 -10.03 2.09 8.11
CA ILE A 157 -9.59 3.24 7.32
C ILE A 157 -10.07 3.10 5.86
N PHE A 158 -9.85 1.95 5.22
CA PHE A 158 -10.36 1.67 3.87
C PHE A 158 -11.89 1.81 3.81
N SER A 159 -12.60 1.16 4.75
CA SER A 159 -14.05 1.12 4.76
C SER A 159 -14.69 2.47 5.11
N GLY A 160 -14.13 3.20 6.07
CA GLY A 160 -14.62 4.53 6.43
C GLY A 160 -14.44 5.54 5.30
N TYR A 161 -13.33 5.45 4.56
CA TYR A 161 -13.08 6.29 3.41
C TYR A 161 -14.11 6.07 2.30
N GLU A 162 -14.37 4.83 1.87
CA GLU A 162 -15.41 4.55 0.87
C GLU A 162 -16.80 4.96 1.37
N LEU A 163 -17.16 4.60 2.61
CA LEU A 163 -18.47 4.91 3.19
C LEU A 163 -18.75 6.41 3.19
N GLY A 164 -17.77 7.26 3.53
CA GLY A 164 -17.95 8.71 3.50
C GLY A 164 -18.31 9.24 2.11
N PHE A 165 -17.72 8.68 1.05
CA PHE A 165 -18.02 9.05 -0.33
C PHE A 165 -19.34 8.45 -0.84
N THR A 166 -19.70 7.23 -0.41
CA THR A 166 -21.02 6.65 -0.65
C THR A 166 -22.12 7.51 -0.01
N MET A 167 -21.97 7.90 1.26
CA MET A 167 -22.94 8.76 1.96
C MET A 167 -23.07 10.15 1.32
N ALA A 168 -22.00 10.66 0.72
CA ALA A 168 -22.00 11.92 -0.02
C ALA A 168 -22.49 11.79 -1.48
N GLY A 169 -22.88 10.58 -1.93
CA GLY A 169 -23.41 10.33 -3.27
C GLY A 169 -22.36 10.31 -4.39
N TYR A 170 -21.07 10.21 -4.05
CA TYR A 170 -19.98 10.08 -5.03
C TYR A 170 -19.74 8.64 -5.48
N CYS A 171 -20.15 7.67 -4.66
CA CYS A 171 -20.11 6.25 -4.97
C CYS A 171 -21.54 5.70 -4.96
N GLU A 172 -21.85 4.86 -5.95
CA GLU A 172 -23.13 4.15 -6.05
C GLU A 172 -23.28 3.06 -4.98
#